data_AF-A0A3E2YV61-F1
#
_entry.id   AF-A0A3E2YV61-F1
#
_cell.length_a   1.000
_cell.length_b   1.000
_cell.length_c   1.000
_cell.angle_alpha   90.00
_cell.angle_beta   90.00
_cell.angle_gamma   90.00
#
_symmetry.space_group_name_H-M   'P 1'
#
loop_
_entity.id
_entity.type
_entity.pdbx_description
1 polymer ?
#
loop_
_entity_poly.entity_id
_entity_poly.type
_entity_poly.pdbx_seq_one_letter_code
_entity_poly.pdbx_strand_id
1 'polypeptide(L)'
;MAEPDRFTRFVMRVYARSPRWAVPLAALGCVGLGMAYALLSDPTRAAPDAAPSCLLKLTTGLDCPGCGGTRALWYVLHGDLPAAARHHFLFVFALPFLTYLFVAWAGKQAFGWRLPEPQISSKLIGGFLALWLVFSVARNLPWAPFTSIYV
;
A
#
# COMPACT_ATOMS: atom_id res chain seq x y z
N MET A 1 16.97 0.59 33.27
CA MET A 1 15.65 0.58 32.60
C MET A 1 15.10 1.98 32.71
N ALA A 2 15.01 2.72 31.59
CA ALA A 2 14.55 4.11 31.60
C ALA A 2 13.05 4.16 31.95
N GLU A 3 12.65 5.09 32.82
CA GLU A 3 11.24 5.26 33.18
C GLU A 3 10.46 5.77 31.96
N PRO A 4 9.31 5.16 31.59
CA PRO A 4 8.54 5.59 30.43
C PRO A 4 8.00 7.01 30.66
N ASP A 5 8.17 7.84 29.65
CA ASP A 5 7.75 9.24 29.62
C ASP A 5 6.22 9.38 29.78
N ARG A 6 5.78 10.59 30.11
CA ARG A 6 4.34 10.88 30.36
C ARG A 6 3.46 10.55 29.16
N PHE A 7 3.96 10.72 27.93
CA PHE A 7 3.21 10.46 26.72
C PHE A 7 3.04 8.95 26.51
N THR A 8 4.11 8.16 26.67
CA THR A 8 4.05 6.69 26.61
C THR A 8 3.06 6.14 27.65
N ARG A 9 3.07 6.67 28.88
CA ARG A 9 2.16 6.26 29.95
C ARG A 9 0.70 6.58 29.62
N PHE A 10 0.44 7.71 28.96
CA PHE A 10 -0.88 8.10 28.49
C PHE A 10 -1.37 7.17 27.37
N VAL A 11 -0.54 6.93 26.34
CA VAL A 11 -0.87 6.05 25.21
C VAL A 11 -1.18 4.62 25.69
N MET A 12 -0.35 4.07 26.58
CA MET A 12 -0.57 2.75 27.16
C MET A 12 -1.89 2.66 27.94
N ARG A 13 -2.26 3.72 28.66
CA ARG A 13 -3.53 3.79 29.40
C ARG A 13 -4.73 3.82 28.46
N VAL A 14 -4.64 4.56 27.35
CA VAL A 14 -5.67 4.58 26.31
C VAL A 14 -5.80 3.21 25.66
N TYR A 15 -4.68 2.62 25.22
CA TYR A 15 -4.65 1.29 24.60
C TYR A 15 -5.22 0.20 25.51
N ALA A 16 -4.86 0.20 26.81
CA ALA A 16 -5.37 -0.77 27.78
C ALA A 16 -6.88 -0.64 28.04
N ARG A 17 -7.46 0.55 27.82
CA ARG A 17 -8.91 0.79 27.95
C ARG A 17 -9.67 0.63 26.63
N SER A 18 -8.99 0.65 25.49
CA SER A 18 -9.63 0.47 24.19
C SER A 18 -10.10 -0.98 24.03
N PRO A 19 -11.32 -1.20 23.51
CA PRO A 19 -11.76 -2.54 23.19
C PRO A 19 -10.88 -3.12 22.08
N ARG A 20 -10.73 -4.45 22.05
CA ARG A 20 -9.81 -5.13 21.12
C ARG A 20 -10.10 -4.84 19.65
N TRP A 21 -11.35 -4.53 19.30
CA TRP A 21 -11.77 -4.15 17.95
C TRP A 21 -11.47 -2.70 17.54
N ALA A 22 -11.12 -1.81 18.49
CA ALA A 22 -10.85 -0.40 18.17
C ALA A 22 -9.66 -0.22 17.23
N VAL A 23 -8.60 -1.00 17.43
CA VAL A 23 -7.38 -0.95 16.63
C VAL A 23 -7.61 -1.39 15.16
N PRO A 24 -8.20 -2.57 14.89
CA PRO A 24 -8.50 -2.95 13.50
C PRO A 24 -9.54 -2.02 12.85
N LEU A 25 -10.48 -1.47 13.62
CA LEU A 25 -11.46 -0.50 13.10
C LEU A 25 -10.78 0.83 12.71
N ALA A 26 -9.85 1.33 13.52
CA ALA A 26 -9.06 2.50 13.17
C ALA A 26 -8.22 2.27 11.91
N ALA A 27 -7.60 1.09 11.80
CA ALA A 27 -6.83 0.71 10.61
C ALA A 27 -7.71 0.63 9.35
N LEU A 28 -8.90 0.03 9.45
CA LEU A 28 -9.92 0.04 8.39
C LEU A 28 -10.32 1.46 8.01
N GLY A 29 -10.51 2.35 9.00
CA GLY A 29 -10.81 3.76 8.76
C GLY A 29 -9.73 4.46 7.95
N CYS A 30 -8.45 4.24 8.26
CA CYS A 30 -7.33 4.80 7.49
C CYS A 30 -7.30 4.28 6.04
N VAL A 31 -7.50 2.98 5.83
CA VAL A 31 -7.56 2.38 4.48
C VAL A 31 -8.75 2.95 3.71
N GLY A 32 -9.92 3.01 4.34
CA GLY A 32 -11.14 3.58 3.75
C GLY A 32 -10.98 5.04 3.38
N LEU A 33 -10.28 5.84 4.19
CA LEU A 33 -9.97 7.24 3.87
C LEU A 33 -9.07 7.34 2.63
N GLY A 34 -8.07 6.46 2.50
CA GLY A 34 -7.22 6.38 1.31
C GLY A 34 -8.00 6.00 0.05
N MET A 35 -8.92 5.04 0.16
CA MET A 35 -9.82 4.65 -0.93
C MET A 35 -10.76 5.80 -1.32
N ALA A 36 -11.37 6.47 -0.34
CA ALA A 36 -12.23 7.62 -0.58
C ALA A 36 -11.47 8.75 -1.27
N TYR A 37 -10.25 9.06 -0.81
CA TYR A 37 -9.38 10.03 -1.47
C TYR A 37 -9.11 9.65 -2.93
N ALA A 38 -8.78 8.38 -3.21
CA ALA A 38 -8.56 7.92 -4.58
C ALA A 38 -9.81 8.12 -5.45
N LEU A 39 -11.00 7.78 -4.96
CA LEU A 39 -12.26 7.95 -5.68
C LEU A 39 -12.61 9.43 -5.93
N LEU A 40 -12.43 10.29 -4.92
CA LEU A 40 -12.77 11.71 -4.98
C LEU A 40 -11.79 12.52 -5.83
N SER A 41 -10.51 12.15 -5.84
CA SER A 41 -9.47 12.86 -6.59
C SER A 41 -9.43 12.54 -8.08
N ASP A 42 -10.14 11.48 -8.52
CA ASP A 42 -10.11 10.92 -9.89
C ASP A 42 -8.73 11.06 -10.57
N PRO A 43 -7.73 10.30 -10.09
CA PRO A 43 -6.34 10.43 -10.55
C PRO A 43 -6.15 10.02 -12.01
N THR A 44 -7.19 9.48 -12.66
CA THR A 44 -7.16 9.02 -14.06
C THR A 44 -7.40 10.15 -15.07
N ARG A 45 -8.01 11.28 -14.64
CA ARG A 45 -8.36 12.41 -15.51
C ARG A 45 -7.24 13.43 -15.73
N ALA A 46 -6.07 13.24 -15.12
CA ALA A 46 -4.95 14.15 -15.31
C ALA A 46 -4.57 14.19 -16.80
N ALA A 47 -4.49 15.39 -17.37
CA ALA A 47 -4.05 15.58 -18.75
C ALA A 47 -2.63 15.03 -18.95
N PRO A 48 -2.24 14.57 -20.15
CA PRO A 48 -0.91 14.01 -20.40
C PRO A 48 0.25 14.96 -20.07
N ASP A 49 -0.01 16.27 -20.11
CA ASP A 49 0.89 17.39 -19.80
C ASP A 49 0.73 17.91 -18.36
N ALA A 50 -0.19 17.35 -17.58
CA ALA A 50 -0.39 17.74 -16.19
C ALA A 50 0.85 17.40 -15.35
N ALA A 51 1.24 18.35 -14.48
CA ALA A 51 2.34 18.15 -13.57
C ALA A 51 2.09 16.90 -12.69
N PRO A 52 3.07 15.98 -12.58
CA PRO A 52 2.89 14.78 -11.79
C PRO A 52 2.64 15.15 -10.32
N SER A 53 1.72 14.46 -9.67
CA SER A 53 1.41 14.69 -8.24
C SER A 53 2.51 14.19 -7.29
N CYS A 54 3.48 13.42 -7.79
CA CYS A 54 4.58 12.87 -7.02
C CYS A 54 5.79 13.81 -7.04
N LEU A 55 6.21 14.27 -5.86
CA LEU A 55 7.36 15.16 -5.71
C LEU A 55 8.65 14.56 -6.27
N LEU A 56 8.88 13.25 -6.13
CA LEU A 56 10.07 12.60 -6.68
C LEU A 56 10.08 12.67 -8.21
N LYS A 57 8.95 12.43 -8.85
CA LYS A 57 8.85 12.49 -10.31
C LYS A 57 8.97 13.94 -10.80
N LEU A 58 8.42 14.89 -10.05
CA LEU A 58 8.58 16.32 -10.33
C LEU A 58 10.04 16.76 -10.29
N THR A 59 10.83 16.27 -9.33
CA THR A 59 12.22 16.74 -9.12
C THR A 59 13.26 15.93 -9.89
N THR A 60 13.07 14.62 -10.04
CA THR A 60 14.06 13.72 -10.65
C THR A 60 13.65 13.21 -12.03
N GLY A 61 12.37 13.32 -12.39
CA GLY A 61 11.81 12.68 -13.59
C GLY A 61 11.71 11.15 -13.48
N LEU A 62 12.18 10.54 -12.37
CA LEU A 62 12.14 9.09 -12.19
C LEU A 62 10.83 8.65 -11.56
N ASP A 63 10.32 7.54 -12.07
CA ASP A 63 9.21 6.85 -11.43
C ASP A 63 9.72 6.03 -10.24
N CYS A 64 9.20 6.34 -9.05
CA CYS A 64 9.46 5.56 -7.85
C CYS A 64 8.70 4.23 -7.89
N PRO A 65 9.08 3.24 -7.06
CA PRO A 65 8.35 1.98 -6.95
C PRO A 65 6.85 2.11 -6.72
N GLY A 66 6.40 3.19 -6.08
CA GLY A 66 4.99 3.45 -5.77
C GLY A 66 4.25 4.34 -6.80
N CYS A 67 4.94 4.84 -7.83
CA CYS A 67 4.31 5.67 -8.85
C CYS A 67 3.23 4.87 -9.59
N GLY A 68 2.05 5.49 -9.75
CA GLY A 68 0.87 4.83 -10.33
C GLY A 68 -0.02 4.10 -9.32
N GLY A 69 0.36 4.02 -8.04
CA GLY A 69 -0.39 3.29 -7.00
C GLY A 69 -1.81 3.83 -6.79
N THR A 70 -1.99 5.15 -6.74
CA THR A 70 -3.32 5.77 -6.58
C THR A 70 -4.23 5.50 -7.78
N ARG A 71 -3.70 5.50 -9.01
CA ARG A 71 -4.45 5.13 -10.22
C ARG A 71 -4.79 3.64 -10.23
N ALA A 72 -3.84 2.79 -9.88
CA ALA A 72 -4.06 1.36 -9.76
C ALA A 72 -5.15 1.05 -8.71
N LEU A 73 -5.12 1.70 -7.56
CA LEU A 73 -6.18 1.60 -6.55
C LEU A 73 -7.53 2.04 -7.12
N TRP A 74 -7.60 3.18 -7.82
CA TRP A 74 -8.83 3.63 -8.46
C TRP A 74 -9.40 2.58 -9.42
N TYR A 75 -8.57 2.00 -10.30
CA TYR A 75 -9.02 0.94 -11.22
C TYR A 75 -9.44 -0.35 -10.50
N VAL A 76 -8.74 -0.75 -9.44
CA VAL A 76 -9.16 -1.89 -8.59
C VAL A 76 -10.53 -1.62 -7.98
N LEU A 77 -10.79 -0.41 -7.49
CA LEU A 77 -12.08 -0.03 -6.92
C LEU A 77 -13.22 -0.04 -7.94
N HIS A 78 -12.90 0.19 -9.22
CA HIS A 78 -13.85 0.10 -10.34
C HIS A 78 -13.93 -1.30 -10.98
N GLY A 79 -13.12 -2.26 -10.52
CA GLY A 79 -13.10 -3.63 -11.04
C GLY A 79 -12.25 -3.86 -12.30
N ASP A 80 -11.50 -2.87 -12.78
CA ASP A 80 -10.65 -2.98 -13.95
C ASP A 80 -9.22 -3.42 -13.55
N LEU A 81 -9.07 -4.73 -13.32
CA LEU A 81 -7.76 -5.31 -12.98
C LEU A 81 -6.70 -5.17 -14.09
N PRO A 82 -7.03 -5.33 -15.40
CA PRO A 82 -6.07 -5.09 -16.47
C PRO A 82 -5.53 -3.66 -16.48
N ALA A 83 -6.39 -2.65 -16.35
CA ALA A 83 -5.95 -1.25 -16.26
C ALA A 83 -5.15 -1.01 -14.98
N ALA A 84 -5.55 -1.56 -13.84
CA ALA A 84 -4.80 -1.44 -12.60
C ALA A 84 -3.37 -2.02 -12.73
N ALA A 85 -3.24 -3.19 -13.36
CA ALA A 85 -1.96 -3.87 -13.54
C ALA A 85 -1.01 -3.10 -14.46
N ARG A 86 -1.54 -2.39 -15.48
CA ARG A 86 -0.74 -1.50 -16.34
C ARG A 86 -0.12 -0.34 -15.54
N HIS A 87 -0.84 0.17 -14.55
CA HIS A 87 -0.35 1.30 -13.75
C HIS A 87 0.56 0.87 -12.60
N HIS A 88 0.28 -0.29 -11.97
CA HIS A 88 1.10 -0.79 -10.87
C HIS A 88 0.93 -2.31 -10.66
N PHE A 89 1.57 -3.11 -11.51
CA PHE A 89 1.48 -4.58 -11.44
C PHE A 89 1.77 -5.17 -10.05
N LEU A 90 2.86 -4.74 -9.41
CA LEU A 90 3.24 -5.24 -8.08
C LEU A 90 2.18 -4.96 -7.00
N PHE A 91 1.44 -3.86 -7.11
CA PHE A 91 0.37 -3.53 -6.17
C PHE A 91 -0.79 -4.49 -6.33
N VAL A 92 -1.24 -4.73 -7.57
CA VAL A 92 -2.32 -5.68 -7.88
C VAL A 92 -1.94 -7.09 -7.43
N PHE A 93 -0.70 -7.49 -7.66
CA PHE A 93 -0.19 -8.80 -7.20
C PHE A 93 -0.14 -8.91 -5.67
N ALA A 94 0.31 -7.86 -4.97
CA ALA A 94 0.42 -7.86 -3.51
C ALA A 94 -0.93 -7.75 -2.80
N LEU A 95 -1.94 -7.15 -3.44
CA LEU A 95 -3.26 -6.87 -2.88
C LEU A 95 -3.92 -8.06 -2.17
N PRO A 96 -4.08 -9.26 -2.78
CA PRO A 96 -4.70 -10.40 -2.11
C PRO A 96 -3.94 -10.85 -0.85
N PHE A 97 -2.61 -10.78 -0.86
CA PHE A 97 -1.79 -11.14 0.30
C PHE A 97 -1.95 -10.12 1.43
N LEU A 98 -1.95 -8.82 1.10
CA LEU A 98 -2.17 -7.75 2.06
C LEU A 98 -3.57 -7.83 2.68
N THR A 99 -4.59 -8.08 1.86
CA THR A 99 -5.97 -8.29 2.33
C THR A 99 -6.06 -9.48 3.27
N TYR A 100 -5.45 -10.62 2.91
CA TYR A 100 -5.44 -11.80 3.76
C TYR A 100 -4.75 -11.55 5.10
N LEU A 101 -3.55 -10.94 5.08
CA LEU A 101 -2.81 -10.59 6.30
C LEU A 101 -3.60 -9.63 7.19
N PHE A 102 -4.25 -8.63 6.58
CA PHE A 102 -5.09 -7.69 7.30
C PHE A 102 -6.29 -8.39 7.96
N VAL A 103 -7.00 -9.26 7.23
CA VAL A 103 -8.15 -10.01 7.75
C VAL A 103 -7.72 -11.00 8.84
N ALA A 104 -6.61 -11.70 8.65
CA ALA A 104 -6.07 -12.64 9.64
C ALA A 104 -5.69 -11.91 10.94
N TRP A 105 -4.98 -10.79 10.84
CA TRP A 105 -4.61 -9.96 11.99
C TRP A 105 -5.83 -9.32 12.67
N ALA A 106 -6.71 -8.69 11.90
CA ALA A 106 -7.91 -8.02 12.42
C ALA A 106 -8.87 -9.03 13.05
N GLY A 107 -9.07 -10.20 12.43
CA GLY A 107 -9.89 -11.28 12.95
C GLY A 107 -9.33 -11.88 14.24
N LYS A 108 -8.01 -12.06 14.33
CA LYS A 108 -7.34 -12.48 15.57
C LYS A 108 -7.54 -11.46 16.68
N GLN A 109 -7.37 -10.18 16.39
CA GLN A 109 -7.46 -9.12 17.39
C GLN A 109 -8.91 -8.87 17.83
N ALA A 110 -9.87 -8.80 16.91
CA ALA A 110 -11.26 -8.48 17.19
C ALA A 110 -12.08 -9.67 17.70
N PHE A 111 -11.89 -10.86 17.10
CA PHE A 111 -12.75 -12.04 17.32
C PHE A 111 -11.99 -13.26 17.87
N GLY A 112 -10.67 -13.18 18.04
CA GLY A 112 -9.86 -14.31 18.49
C GLY A 112 -9.68 -15.40 17.44
N TRP A 113 -9.91 -15.11 16.15
CA TRP A 113 -9.73 -16.08 15.08
C TRP A 113 -8.29 -16.57 15.00
N ARG A 114 -8.12 -17.85 14.69
CA ARG A 114 -6.82 -18.49 14.42
C ARG A 114 -6.74 -18.90 12.96
N LEU A 115 -6.63 -17.90 12.08
CA LEU A 115 -6.32 -18.15 10.68
C LEU A 115 -4.85 -18.59 10.55
N PRO A 116 -4.50 -19.43 9.56
CA PRO A 116 -3.11 -19.82 9.31
C PRO A 116 -2.24 -18.58 9.13
N GLU A 117 -1.26 -18.39 10.02
CA GLU A 117 -0.32 -17.29 9.90
C GLU A 117 0.75 -17.69 8.86
N PRO A 118 0.84 -16.99 7.71
CA PRO A 118 1.83 -17.31 6.71
C PRO A 118 3.21 -17.00 7.31
N GLN A 119 4.11 -17.98 7.29
CA GLN A 119 5.47 -17.80 7.77
C GLN A 119 6.25 -16.96 6.75
N ILE A 120 6.26 -15.65 6.95
CA ILE A 120 7.03 -14.73 6.13
C ILE A 120 8.51 -14.88 6.52
N SER A 121 9.24 -15.73 5.81
CA SER A 121 10.68 -15.90 5.99
C SER A 121 11.43 -14.63 5.56
N SER A 122 12.55 -14.31 6.22
CA SER A 122 13.45 -13.23 5.80
C SER A 122 13.91 -13.37 4.35
N LYS A 123 14.00 -14.61 3.83
CA LYS A 123 14.31 -14.88 2.42
C LYS A 123 13.20 -14.40 1.48
N LEU A 124 11.94 -14.60 1.86
CA LEU A 124 10.77 -14.15 1.11
C LEU A 124 10.70 -12.61 1.06
N ILE A 125 10.94 -11.96 2.21
CA ILE A 125 11.03 -10.49 2.28
C ILE A 125 12.18 -9.98 1.41
N GLY A 126 13.37 -10.57 1.54
CA GLY A 126 14.53 -10.20 0.73
C GLY A 126 14.27 -10.37 -0.77
N GLY A 127 13.65 -11.49 -1.17
CA GLY A 127 13.26 -11.73 -2.57
C GLY A 127 12.23 -10.73 -3.08
N PHE A 128 11.21 -10.40 -2.28
CA PHE A 128 10.24 -9.38 -2.62
C PHE A 128 10.88 -7.99 -2.78
N LEU A 129 11.76 -7.60 -1.84
CA LEU A 129 12.48 -6.33 -1.91
C LEU A 129 13.41 -6.27 -3.13
N ALA A 130 14.10 -7.37 -3.45
CA ALA A 130 14.92 -7.46 -4.65
C ALA A 130 14.06 -7.33 -5.92
N LEU A 131 12.94 -8.03 -6.00
CA LEU A 131 12.00 -7.92 -7.12
C LEU A 131 11.44 -6.49 -7.25
N TRP A 132 11.12 -5.86 -6.12
CA TRP A 132 10.63 -4.48 -6.05
C TRP A 132 11.67 -3.48 -6.55
N LEU A 133 12.94 -3.67 -6.19
CA LEU A 133 14.06 -2.89 -6.69
C LEU A 133 14.25 -3.10 -8.21
N VAL A 134 14.26 -4.35 -8.67
CA VAL A 134 14.41 -4.69 -10.09
C VAL A 134 13.28 -4.07 -10.91
N PHE A 135 12.03 -4.16 -10.44
CA PHE A 135 10.89 -3.50 -11.08
C PHE A 135 11.04 -1.97 -11.11
N SER A 136 11.52 -1.37 -10.02
CA SER A 136 11.76 0.07 -9.93
C SER A 136 12.80 0.55 -10.93
N VAL A 137 13.86 -0.24 -11.15
CA VAL A 137 14.85 0.06 -12.18
C VAL A 137 14.25 -0.17 -13.57
N ALA A 138 13.67 -1.35 -13.80
CA ALA A 138 13.12 -1.77 -15.08
C ALA A 138 12.10 -0.77 -15.64
N ARG A 139 11.20 -0.21 -14.82
CA ARG A 139 10.19 0.75 -15.29
C ARG A 139 10.75 2.09 -15.77
N ASN A 140 12.00 2.41 -15.44
CA ASN A 140 12.67 3.65 -15.86
C ASN A 140 13.56 3.44 -17.12
N LEU A 141 13.57 2.25 -17.72
CA LEU A 141 14.34 1.98 -18.94
C LEU A 141 13.65 2.58 -20.18
N PRO A 142 14.38 3.30 -21.06
CA PRO A 142 13.80 4.03 -22.19
C PRO A 142 13.53 3.19 -23.44
N TRP A 143 13.69 1.86 -23.39
CA TRP A 143 13.49 0.96 -24.54
C TRP A 143 12.32 0.00 -24.33
N ALA A 144 11.69 -0.44 -25.43
CA ALA A 144 10.61 -1.41 -25.38
C ALA A 144 11.11 -2.76 -24.80
N PRO A 145 10.29 -3.49 -24.01
CA PRO A 145 8.88 -3.22 -23.67
C PRO A 145 8.67 -2.33 -22.43
N PHE A 146 9.75 -1.87 -21.77
CA PHE A 146 9.68 -1.19 -20.47
C PHE A 146 9.02 0.19 -20.50
N THR A 147 9.00 0.83 -21.67
CA THR A 147 8.25 2.07 -21.92
C THR A 147 6.75 1.93 -21.64
N SER A 148 6.19 0.72 -21.70
CA SER A 148 4.77 0.46 -21.38
C SER A 148 4.45 0.48 -19.88
N ILE A 149 5.47 0.47 -19.01
CA ILE A 149 5.37 0.41 -17.55
C ILE A 149 5.70 1.78 -16.93
N TYR A 150 6.20 2.71 -17.75
CA TYR A 150 6.44 4.10 -17.35
C TYR A 150 5.09 4.84 -17.25
N VAL A 151 4.86 5.55 -16.14
CA VAL A 151 3.59 6.25 -15.83
C VAL A 151 3.78 7.76 -15.97
#